data_AF-L8DLH6-F1
#
_entry.id   AF-L8DLH6-F1
#
_cell.length_a   1.000
_cell.length_b   1.000
_cell.length_c   1.000
_cell.angle_alpha   90.00
_cell.angle_beta   90.00
_cell.angle_gamma   90.00
#
_symmetry.space_group_name_H-M   'P 1'
#
loop_
_entity.id
_entity.type
_entity.pdbx_description
1 polymer ?
#
loop_
_entity_poly.entity_id
_entity_poly.type
_entity_poly.pdbx_seq_one_letter_code
_entity_poly.pdbx_strand_id
1 'polypeptide(L)'
;MWAVDHVGHGLTEGELTDAAQIRGLAQNALQLLDIAEAEHPELSFALMGHSLGAATAIAALGAHPQAVRCAVLCGTPKSVTGAADDLADNVIPILAVHGVDDRLAPVDAVREWIGGVPDASLREFEDGGHDLLHEKIHLQVTLSVAEFLDDHMS
;
A
#
# COMPACT_ATOMS: atom_id res chain seq x y z
N MET A 1 -4.65 12.98 8.23
CA MET A 1 -4.79 11.58 7.76
C MET A 1 -6.21 11.45 7.24
N TRP A 2 -6.35 11.09 5.97
CA TRP A 2 -7.63 10.73 5.37
C TRP A 2 -7.64 9.21 5.23
N ALA A 3 -8.79 8.60 5.46
CA ALA A 3 -8.99 7.16 5.32
C ALA A 3 -10.32 6.91 4.61
N VAL A 4 -10.32 5.98 3.67
CA VAL A 4 -11.52 5.57 2.93
C VAL A 4 -12.01 4.23 3.46
N ASP A 5 -13.31 4.16 3.75
CA ASP A 5 -13.97 2.87 3.94
C ASP A 5 -14.27 2.28 2.55
N HIS A 6 -13.56 1.19 2.21
CA HIS A 6 -13.75 0.53 0.92
C HIS A 6 -15.16 -0.06 0.79
N VAL A 7 -15.75 0.10 -0.39
CA VAL A 7 -17.04 -0.52 -0.72
C VAL A 7 -16.89 -2.05 -0.60
N GLY A 8 -17.69 -2.67 0.27
CA GLY A 8 -17.69 -4.13 0.47
C GLY A 8 -16.91 -4.64 1.68
N HIS A 9 -16.26 -3.79 2.49
CA HIS A 9 -15.61 -4.19 3.75
C HIS A 9 -16.00 -3.22 4.88
N GLY A 10 -17.01 -3.64 5.66
CA GLY A 10 -17.81 -2.85 6.60
C GLY A 10 -19.26 -2.68 6.09
N LEU A 11 -20.27 -3.05 6.92
CA LEU A 11 -21.73 -3.09 6.68
C LEU A 11 -22.28 -3.61 5.32
N THR A 12 -21.45 -4.02 4.37
CA THR A 12 -21.87 -4.52 3.05
C THR A 12 -20.86 -5.57 2.58
N GLU A 13 -21.30 -6.77 2.20
CA GLU A 13 -20.45 -7.93 1.81
C GLU A 13 -20.01 -7.90 0.32
N GLY A 14 -18.80 -8.40 0.02
CA GLY A 14 -18.38 -8.84 -1.33
C GLY A 14 -16.95 -9.40 -1.38
N GLU A 15 -16.76 -10.60 -1.94
CA GLU A 15 -15.43 -11.23 -2.09
C GLU A 15 -14.54 -10.48 -3.10
N LEU A 16 -13.24 -10.43 -2.80
CA LEU A 16 -12.19 -9.60 -3.42
C LEU A 16 -11.48 -10.27 -4.62
N THR A 17 -12.22 -11.02 -5.45
CA THR A 17 -11.59 -11.82 -6.53
C THR A 17 -11.58 -11.13 -7.89
N ASP A 18 -12.13 -9.92 -8.02
CA ASP A 18 -12.23 -9.25 -9.32
C ASP A 18 -11.24 -8.07 -9.44
N ALA A 19 -10.33 -8.14 -10.41
CA ALA A 19 -9.42 -7.04 -10.73
C ALA A 19 -10.18 -5.74 -11.07
N ALA A 20 -11.42 -5.83 -11.57
CA ALA A 20 -12.27 -4.67 -11.77
C ALA A 20 -12.70 -4.02 -10.44
N GLN A 21 -12.94 -4.80 -9.39
CA GLN A 21 -13.22 -4.28 -8.05
C GLN A 21 -11.99 -3.54 -7.51
N ILE A 22 -10.79 -4.11 -7.58
CA ILE A 22 -9.56 -3.46 -7.11
C ILE A 22 -9.33 -2.14 -7.84
N ARG A 23 -9.53 -2.09 -9.17
CA ARG A 23 -9.45 -0.84 -9.93
C ARG A 23 -10.51 0.18 -9.51
N GLY A 24 -11.73 -0.26 -9.21
CA GLY A 24 -12.78 0.60 -8.66
C GLY A 24 -12.40 1.19 -7.30
N LEU A 25 -11.81 0.38 -6.41
CA LEU A 25 -11.29 0.86 -5.13
C LEU A 25 -10.12 1.85 -5.31
N ALA A 26 -9.25 1.62 -6.30
CA ALA A 26 -8.14 2.51 -6.61
C ALA A 26 -8.65 3.87 -7.11
N GLN A 27 -9.68 3.87 -7.96
CA GLN A 27 -10.34 5.10 -8.38
C GLN A 27 -10.95 5.86 -7.21
N ASN A 28 -11.59 5.17 -6.25
CA ASN A 28 -12.12 5.83 -5.04
C ASN A 28 -10.99 6.45 -4.19
N ALA A 29 -9.84 5.77 -4.06
CA ALA A 29 -8.69 6.30 -3.34
C ALA A 29 -8.10 7.55 -4.01
N LEU A 30 -8.00 7.55 -5.34
CA LEU A 30 -7.58 8.72 -6.12
C LEU A 30 -8.56 9.88 -6.02
N GLN A 31 -9.88 9.60 -6.02
CA GLN A 31 -10.89 10.64 -5.78
C GLN A 31 -10.77 11.27 -4.38
N LEU A 32 -10.44 10.46 -3.37
CA LEU A 32 -10.18 11.00 -2.03
C LEU A 32 -8.93 11.89 -2.00
N LEU A 33 -7.89 11.51 -2.76
CA LEU A 33 -6.71 12.34 -2.93
C LEU A 33 -7.03 13.67 -3.61
N ASP A 34 -7.82 13.66 -4.70
CA ASP A 34 -8.27 14.88 -5.38
C ASP A 34 -9.03 15.83 -4.42
N ILE A 35 -9.86 15.28 -3.53
CA ILE A 35 -10.57 16.06 -2.51
C ILE A 35 -9.58 16.66 -1.51
N ALA A 36 -8.64 15.86 -1.02
CA ALA A 36 -7.65 16.32 -0.05
C ALA A 36 -6.74 17.42 -0.64
N GLU A 37 -6.32 17.29 -1.90
CA GLU A 37 -5.56 18.32 -2.62
C GLU A 37 -6.38 19.59 -2.84
N ALA A 38 -7.67 19.48 -3.15
CA ALA A 38 -8.54 20.64 -3.31
C ALA A 38 -8.76 21.38 -1.98
N GLU A 39 -8.83 20.67 -0.86
CA GLU A 39 -8.95 21.26 0.48
C GLU A 39 -7.62 21.85 0.99
N HIS A 40 -6.50 21.25 0.62
CA HIS A 40 -5.15 21.59 1.09
C HIS A 40 -4.11 21.59 -0.03
N PRO A 41 -4.17 22.54 -0.98
CA PRO A 41 -3.31 22.56 -2.17
C PRO A 41 -1.83 22.82 -1.86
N GLU A 42 -1.51 23.26 -0.64
CA GLU A 42 -0.14 23.47 -0.17
C GLU A 42 0.55 22.20 0.34
N LEU A 43 -0.21 21.13 0.61
CA LEU A 43 0.30 19.90 1.19
C LEU A 43 0.69 18.89 0.11
N SER A 44 1.68 18.07 0.43
CA SER A 44 1.99 16.84 -0.30
C SER A 44 1.39 15.65 0.45
N PHE A 45 1.04 14.60 -0.30
CA PHE A 45 0.41 13.41 0.25
C PHE A 45 1.28 12.17 0.08
N ALA A 46 1.16 11.25 1.03
CA ALA A 46 1.66 9.89 0.93
C ALA A 46 0.46 8.93 0.87
N LEU A 47 0.61 7.80 0.20
CA LEU A 47 -0.40 6.75 0.14
C LEU A 47 0.03 5.54 0.98
N MET A 48 -0.83 5.06 1.85
CA MET A 48 -0.58 3.83 2.62
C MET A 48 -1.75 2.86 2.49
N GLY A 49 -1.43 1.60 2.23
CA GLY A 49 -2.42 0.53 2.12
C GLY A 49 -2.01 -0.71 2.90
N HIS A 50 -2.97 -1.38 3.54
CA HIS A 50 -2.77 -2.68 4.19
C HIS A 50 -3.61 -3.76 3.52
N SER A 51 -3.00 -4.92 3.21
CA SER A 51 -3.67 -6.07 2.62
C SER A 51 -4.40 -5.70 1.32
N LEU A 52 -5.73 -5.77 1.27
CA LEU A 52 -6.52 -5.23 0.16
C LEU A 52 -6.14 -3.76 -0.17
N GLY A 53 -5.98 -2.93 0.85
CA GLY A 53 -5.57 -1.54 0.66
C GLY A 53 -4.20 -1.42 -0.01
N ALA A 54 -3.28 -2.37 0.21
CA ALA A 54 -2.00 -2.41 -0.49
C ALA A 54 -2.19 -2.77 -1.97
N ALA A 55 -3.06 -3.73 -2.29
CA ALA A 55 -3.44 -4.04 -3.67
C ALA A 55 -4.09 -2.84 -4.37
N THR A 56 -4.98 -2.15 -3.67
CA THR A 56 -5.61 -0.91 -4.14
C THR A 56 -4.59 0.20 -4.36
N ALA A 57 -3.61 0.35 -3.47
CA ALA A 57 -2.55 1.33 -3.61
C ALA A 57 -1.66 1.04 -4.83
N ILE A 58 -1.27 -0.22 -5.06
CA ILE A 58 -0.52 -0.63 -6.26
C ILE A 58 -1.30 -0.26 -7.53
N ALA A 59 -2.59 -0.59 -7.59
CA ALA A 59 -3.43 -0.25 -8.74
C ALA A 59 -3.59 1.28 -8.95
N ALA A 60 -3.65 2.06 -7.86
CA ALA A 60 -3.71 3.52 -7.93
C ALA A 60 -2.40 4.11 -8.47
N LEU A 61 -1.26 3.62 -7.99
CA LEU A 61 0.07 4.04 -8.43
C LEU A 61 0.34 3.65 -9.90
N GLY A 62 -0.07 2.45 -10.33
CA GLY A 62 0.07 2.06 -11.73
C GLY A 62 -0.76 2.92 -12.68
N ALA A 63 -1.91 3.43 -12.22
CA ALA A 63 -2.71 4.37 -12.99
C ALA A 63 -2.16 5.80 -12.96
N HIS A 64 -1.61 6.24 -11.81
CA HIS A 64 -1.09 7.59 -11.59
C HIS A 64 0.20 7.59 -10.75
N PRO A 65 1.38 7.30 -11.36
CA PRO A 65 2.63 7.07 -10.63
C PRO A 65 3.19 8.26 -9.84
N GLN A 66 2.67 9.47 -10.09
CA GLN A 66 3.12 10.73 -9.48
C GLN A 66 2.03 11.41 -8.64
N ALA A 67 0.92 10.72 -8.37
CA ALA A 67 -0.18 11.27 -7.59
C ALA A 67 0.22 11.58 -6.13
N VAL A 68 1.17 10.83 -5.58
CA VAL A 68 1.68 11.01 -4.21
C VAL A 68 3.20 11.06 -4.21
N ARG A 69 3.78 11.59 -3.13
CA ARG A 69 5.24 11.77 -3.02
C ARG A 69 5.97 10.49 -2.64
N CYS A 70 5.33 9.60 -1.89
CA CYS A 70 5.82 8.27 -1.56
C CYS A 70 4.65 7.36 -1.19
N ALA A 71 4.89 6.04 -1.14
CA ALA A 71 3.88 5.07 -0.75
C ALA A 71 4.38 3.97 0.19
N VAL A 72 3.48 3.46 1.03
CA VAL A 72 3.73 2.36 1.97
C VAL A 72 2.74 1.23 1.71
N LEU A 73 3.25 0.04 1.42
CA LEU A 73 2.50 -1.16 1.11
C LEU A 73 2.68 -2.20 2.23
N CYS A 74 1.65 -2.42 3.04
CA CYS A 74 1.74 -3.28 4.22
C CYS A 74 0.98 -4.61 4.00
N GLY A 75 1.64 -5.75 4.20
CA GLY A 75 0.98 -7.05 4.14
C GLY A 75 0.38 -7.36 2.75
N THR A 76 1.08 -7.00 1.67
CA THR A 76 0.57 -7.09 0.30
C THR A 76 0.16 -8.53 -0.06
N PRO A 77 -1.09 -8.76 -0.50
CA PRO A 77 -1.57 -10.11 -0.77
C PRO A 77 -0.97 -10.68 -2.06
N LYS A 78 -0.74 -12.00 -2.07
CA LYS A 78 -0.23 -12.72 -3.26
C LYS A 78 -1.16 -12.64 -4.49
N SER A 79 -2.42 -12.24 -4.31
CA SER A 79 -3.39 -12.06 -5.40
C SER A 79 -3.06 -10.87 -6.30
N VAL A 80 -2.16 -9.96 -5.88
CA VAL A 80 -1.62 -8.90 -6.72
C VAL A 80 -0.57 -9.47 -7.67
N THR A 81 -1.00 -10.35 -8.56
CA THR A 81 -0.14 -10.88 -9.62
C THR A 81 0.21 -9.75 -10.58
N GLY A 82 1.48 -9.60 -10.94
CA GLY A 82 1.93 -8.55 -11.87
C GLY A 82 2.19 -7.20 -11.21
N ALA A 83 2.29 -7.13 -9.87
CA ALA A 83 2.63 -5.89 -9.16
C ALA A 83 3.88 -5.17 -9.71
N ALA A 84 4.88 -5.93 -10.14
CA ALA A 84 6.07 -5.36 -10.80
C ALA A 84 5.74 -4.72 -12.15
N ASP A 85 4.84 -5.30 -12.94
CA ASP A 85 4.42 -4.75 -14.23
C ASP A 85 3.57 -3.50 -14.03
N ASP A 86 2.65 -3.53 -13.05
CA ASP A 86 1.80 -2.38 -12.70
C ASP A 86 2.63 -1.19 -12.17
N LEU A 87 3.80 -1.46 -11.59
CA LEU A 87 4.71 -0.46 -11.03
C LEU A 87 6.00 -0.29 -11.86
N ALA A 88 6.04 -0.77 -13.11
CA ALA A 88 7.25 -0.73 -13.93
C ALA A 88 7.72 0.71 -14.22
N ASP A 89 6.78 1.65 -14.34
CA ASP A 89 7.01 3.08 -14.56
C ASP A 89 7.05 3.88 -13.25
N ASN A 90 7.23 3.22 -12.10
CA ASN A 90 7.30 3.91 -10.81
C ASN A 90 8.48 4.89 -10.76
N VAL A 91 8.23 6.08 -10.20
CA VAL A 91 9.23 7.16 -10.06
C VAL A 91 9.27 7.75 -8.64
N ILE A 92 8.50 7.19 -7.71
CA ILE A 92 8.41 7.65 -6.34
C ILE A 92 8.94 6.57 -5.38
N PRO A 93 9.45 6.95 -4.20
CA PRO A 93 9.83 5.97 -3.20
C PRO A 93 8.66 5.10 -2.75
N ILE A 94 8.86 3.78 -2.70
CA ILE A 94 7.90 2.81 -2.16
C ILE A 94 8.55 1.98 -1.05
N LEU A 95 7.88 1.89 0.10
CA LEU A 95 8.24 0.96 1.17
C LEU A 95 7.21 -0.17 1.28
N ALA A 96 7.61 -1.39 0.97
CA ALA A 96 6.87 -2.58 1.35
C ALA A 96 7.23 -2.99 2.79
N VAL A 97 6.23 -3.25 3.62
CA VAL A 97 6.38 -3.73 5.00
C VAL A 97 5.65 -5.05 5.14
N HIS A 98 6.34 -6.08 5.61
CA HIS A 98 5.77 -7.43 5.64
C HIS A 98 6.24 -8.26 6.83
N GLY A 99 5.35 -9.13 7.32
CA GLY A 99 5.63 -10.06 8.42
C GLY A 99 6.20 -11.37 7.88
N VAL A 100 7.32 -11.85 8.44
CA VAL A 100 7.94 -13.10 7.98
C VAL A 100 7.03 -14.31 8.21
N ASP A 101 6.18 -14.26 9.25
CA ASP A 101 5.26 -15.31 9.64
C ASP A 101 3.83 -15.11 9.09
N ASP A 102 3.64 -14.21 8.12
CA ASP A 102 2.35 -13.99 7.48
C ASP A 102 1.88 -15.22 6.69
N ARG A 103 0.91 -15.94 7.26
CA ARG A 103 0.30 -17.13 6.65
C ARG A 103 -0.82 -16.80 5.68
N LEU A 104 -1.38 -15.60 5.74
CA LEU A 104 -2.48 -15.18 4.87
C LEU A 104 -1.94 -14.63 3.54
N ALA A 105 -0.93 -13.78 3.63
CA ALA A 105 -0.17 -13.27 2.50
C ALA A 105 1.32 -13.60 2.70
N PRO A 106 1.82 -14.74 2.22
CA PRO A 106 3.23 -15.10 2.39
C PRO A 106 4.18 -14.04 1.81
N VAL A 107 5.18 -13.64 2.59
CA VAL A 107 6.17 -12.60 2.23
C VAL A 107 6.94 -12.92 0.94
N ASP A 108 7.07 -14.20 0.59
CA ASP A 108 7.77 -14.63 -0.63
C ASP A 108 7.21 -14.01 -1.90
N ALA A 109 5.89 -13.79 -1.97
CA ALA A 109 5.28 -13.08 -3.10
C ALA A 109 5.86 -11.67 -3.24
N VAL A 110 6.07 -10.95 -2.14
CA VAL A 110 6.65 -9.59 -2.14
C VAL A 110 8.12 -9.61 -2.50
N ARG A 111 8.89 -10.58 -1.97
CA ARG A 111 10.31 -10.77 -2.31
C ARG A 111 10.51 -10.98 -3.81
N GLU A 112 9.59 -11.69 -4.46
CA GLU A 112 9.68 -11.99 -5.90
C GLU A 112 9.53 -10.73 -6.79
N TRP A 113 8.60 -9.83 -6.48
CA TRP A 113 8.32 -8.68 -7.36
C TRP A 113 9.05 -7.40 -6.96
N ILE A 114 9.37 -7.19 -5.68
CA ILE A 114 9.87 -5.89 -5.19
C ILE A 114 11.18 -5.46 -5.87
N GLY A 115 12.07 -6.41 -6.18
CA GLY A 115 13.35 -6.12 -6.84
C GLY A 115 13.21 -5.67 -8.30
N GLY A 116 12.03 -5.87 -8.91
CA GLY A 116 11.72 -5.38 -10.26
C GLY A 116 11.12 -3.97 -10.28
N VAL A 117 10.77 -3.40 -9.12
CA VAL A 117 10.12 -2.08 -9.04
C VAL A 117 11.17 -1.00 -8.76
N PRO A 118 11.28 0.04 -9.61
CA PRO A 118 12.18 1.16 -9.34
C PRO A 118 11.87 1.86 -8.03
N ASP A 119 12.91 2.29 -7.29
CA ASP A 119 12.79 3.04 -6.03
C ASP A 119 11.88 2.39 -4.96
N ALA A 120 11.80 1.06 -4.98
CA ALA A 120 11.07 0.27 -4.01
C ALA A 120 12.01 -0.47 -3.06
N SER A 121 11.63 -0.54 -1.79
CA SER A 121 12.35 -1.27 -0.74
C SER A 121 11.41 -2.17 0.05
N LEU A 122 11.95 -3.23 0.64
CA LEU A 122 11.21 -4.16 1.50
C LEU A 122 11.80 -4.15 2.91
N ARG A 123 10.93 -3.97 3.91
CA ARG A 123 11.23 -4.16 5.33
C ARG A 123 10.45 -5.35 5.87
N GLU A 124 11.18 -6.34 6.34
CA GLU A 124 10.62 -7.56 6.93
C GLU A 124 10.69 -7.50 8.45
N PHE A 125 9.65 -8.04 9.10
CA PHE A 125 9.56 -8.13 10.55
C PHE A 125 9.44 -9.60 10.97
N GLU A 126 10.47 -10.09 11.66
CA GLU A 126 10.46 -11.38 12.35
C GLU A 126 9.36 -11.41 13.42
N ASP A 127 8.79 -12.57 13.69
CA ASP A 127 7.63 -12.75 14.59
C ASP A 127 6.38 -11.92 14.20
N GLY A 128 6.33 -11.41 12.97
CA GLY A 128 5.21 -10.65 12.43
C GLY A 128 4.31 -11.50 11.53
N GLY A 129 3.01 -11.53 11.82
CA GLY A 129 1.97 -12.11 10.98
C GLY A 129 1.36 -11.11 9.99
N HIS A 130 0.11 -11.34 9.60
CA HIS A 130 -0.58 -10.51 8.61
C HIS A 130 -0.93 -9.13 9.12
N ASP A 131 -1.36 -9.03 10.38
CA ASP A 131 -1.92 -7.79 10.93
C ASP A 131 -0.83 -7.02 11.69
N LEU A 132 0.27 -6.72 11.00
CA LEU A 132 1.49 -6.12 11.55
C LEU A 132 1.23 -4.91 12.45
N LEU A 133 0.20 -4.12 12.14
CA LEU A 133 -0.16 -2.89 12.84
C LEU A 133 -0.90 -3.13 14.16
N HIS A 134 -1.41 -4.35 14.41
CA HIS A 134 -2.10 -4.73 15.65
C HIS A 134 -1.37 -5.82 16.44
N GLU A 135 -0.23 -6.29 15.94
CA GLU A 135 0.58 -7.31 16.59
C GLU A 135 1.59 -6.73 17.61
N LYS A 136 2.30 -7.59 18.34
CA LYS A 136 3.28 -7.15 19.35
C LYS A 136 4.38 -6.25 18.78
N ILE A 137 4.68 -6.44 17.50
CA ILE A 137 5.68 -5.68 16.75
C ILE A 137 5.17 -4.32 16.24
N HIS A 138 3.89 -3.96 16.46
CA HIS A 138 3.27 -2.76 15.89
C HIS A 138 4.10 -1.49 16.08
N LEU A 139 4.72 -1.29 17.26
CA LEU A 139 5.59 -0.11 17.49
C LEU A 139 6.79 -0.08 16.54
N GLN A 140 7.42 -1.22 16.29
CA GLN A 140 8.57 -1.30 15.38
C GLN A 140 8.13 -1.05 13.93
N VAL A 141 6.97 -1.58 13.55
CA VAL A 141 6.36 -1.36 12.24
C VAL A 141 6.03 0.11 12.05
N THR A 142 5.33 0.74 13.00
CA THR A 142 4.96 2.15 12.96
C THR A 142 6.18 3.06 12.92
N LEU A 143 7.23 2.77 13.70
CA LEU A 143 8.46 3.56 13.67
C LEU A 143 9.15 3.48 12.31
N SER A 144 9.27 2.27 11.74
CA SER A 144 9.86 2.10 10.40
C SER A 144 9.07 2.84 9.32
N VAL A 145 7.74 2.86 9.41
CA VAL A 145 6.88 3.62 8.49
C VAL A 145 7.07 5.12 8.70
N ALA A 146 7.12 5.59 9.95
CA ALA A 146 7.31 7.00 10.27
C ALA A 146 8.67 7.52 9.81
N GLU A 147 9.74 6.75 9.99
CA GLU A 147 11.09 7.08 9.50
C GLU A 147 11.10 7.25 7.98
N PHE A 148 10.51 6.31 7.24
CA PHE A 148 10.39 6.42 5.79
C PHE A 148 9.58 7.64 5.34
N LEU A 149 8.47 7.93 6.03
CA LEU A 149 7.67 9.11 5.72
C LEU A 149 8.43 10.41 6.00
N ASP A 150 9.18 10.49 7.10
CA ASP A 150 9.98 11.69 7.44
C ASP A 150 11.05 11.97 6.39
N ASP A 151 11.75 10.91 5.93
CA ASP A 151 12.81 11.00 4.93
C ASP A 151 12.31 11.46 3.55
N HIS A 152 11.01 11.29 3.24
CA HIS A 152 10.48 11.46 1.88
C HIS A 152 9.37 12.50 1.78
N MET A 153 8.76 12.91 2.88
CA MET A 153 7.72 13.95 2.90
C MET A 153 8.25 15.34 3.24
N SER A 154 9.53 15.45 3.64
CA SER A 154 10.21 16.74 3.88
C SER A 154 10.49 17.54 2.60
#